data_AF-A0A7J8MYY0-F1
#
_entry.id   AF-A0A7J8MYY0-F1
#
_cell.length_a   1.000
_cell.length_b   1.000
_cell.length_c   1.000
_cell.angle_alpha   90.00
_cell.angle_beta   90.00
_cell.angle_gamma   90.00
#
_symmetry.space_group_name_H-M   'P 1'
#
loop_
_entity.id
_entity.type
_entity.pdbx_description
1 polymer ?
#
loop_
_entity_poly.entity_id
_entity_poly.type
_entity_poly.pdbx_seq_one_letter_code
_entity_poly.pdbx_strand_id
1 'polypeptide(L)' 'MEFFAHVDNQNKLYMWNLNNVSEPQSFNAKTKELLSELAAQAYSNPKMYAAGEMELYGSNKLYGLTQCTRDLSSTECKK' A
#
# COMPACT_ATOMS: atom_id res chain seq x y z
N MET A 1 -25.83 11.62 -4.10
CA MET A 1 -24.57 11.40 -3.38
C MET A 1 -23.47 11.45 -4.42
N GLU A 2 -22.60 12.45 -4.35
CA GLU A 2 -21.41 12.57 -5.20
C GLU A 2 -20.25 11.85 -4.50
N PHE A 3 -19.81 10.72 -5.05
CA PHE A 3 -18.69 9.94 -4.52
C PHE A 3 -17.56 9.76 -5.53
N PHE A 4 -17.85 9.85 -6.83
CA PHE A 4 -16.85 9.75 -7.89
C PHE A 4 -15.81 10.86 -7.77
N ALA A 5 -14.54 10.51 -8.00
CA ALA A 5 -13.41 11.43 -8.02
C ALA A 5 -13.07 12.10 -6.68
N HIS A 6 -13.62 11.58 -5.57
CA HIS A 6 -13.33 12.05 -4.22
C HIS A 6 -12.85 10.90 -3.34
N VAL A 7 -11.83 11.17 -2.52
CA VAL A 7 -11.32 10.18 -1.55
C VAL A 7 -12.36 9.97 -0.45
N ASP A 8 -12.91 8.75 -0.36
CA ASP A 8 -13.78 8.34 0.74
C ASP A 8 -12.96 7.94 1.97
N ASN A 9 -13.10 8.71 3.04
CA ASN A 9 -12.45 8.44 4.32
C ASN A 9 -13.38 7.81 5.37
N GLN A 10 -14.67 7.63 5.06
CA GLN A 10 -15.67 7.09 5.98
C GLN A 10 -15.67 5.56 5.97
N ASN A 11 -15.57 4.95 4.78
CA ASN A 11 -15.65 3.50 4.62
C ASN A 11 -14.25 2.88 4.55
N LYS A 12 -13.78 2.30 5.66
CA LYS A 12 -12.47 1.64 5.76
C LYS A 12 -12.61 0.25 6.37
N LEU A 13 -11.94 -0.72 5.77
CA LEU A 13 -11.82 -2.10 6.27
C LEU A 13 -10.37 -2.39 6.60
N TYR A 14 -10.13 -2.97 7.78
CA TYR A 14 -8.81 -3.38 8.22
C TYR A 14 -8.81 -4.86 8.60
N MET A 15 -7.77 -5.57 8.19
CA MET A 15 -7.52 -6.97 8.53
C MET A 15 -6.06 -7.14 8.94
N TRP A 16 -5.82 -8.00 9.92
CA TRP A 16 -4.50 -8.19 10.52
C TRP A 16 -4.16 -9.68 10.58
N ASN A 17 -2.87 -10.00 10.46
CA ASN A 17 -2.38 -11.33 10.79
C ASN A 17 -2.29 -11.47 12.32
N LEU A 18 -2.73 -12.60 12.87
CA LEU A 18 -2.69 -12.87 14.32
C LEU A 18 -1.34 -13.39 14.82
N ASN A 19 -0.43 -13.76 13.90
CA ASN A 19 0.90 -14.23 14.25
C ASN A 19 1.85 -13.07 14.52
N ASN A 20 2.72 -13.25 15.51
CA ASN A 20 3.77 -12.28 15.83
C ASN A 20 4.98 -12.44 14.90
N VAL A 21 5.65 -11.33 14.63
CA VAL A 21 6.96 -11.29 13.96
C VAL A 21 8.07 -11.15 14.98
N SER A 22 9.22 -11.77 14.74
CA SER A 22 10.35 -11.78 15.70
C SER A 22 10.99 -10.40 15.89
N GLU A 23 11.10 -9.61 14.81
CA GLU A 23 11.75 -8.30 14.80
C GLU A 23 10.77 -7.19 14.33
N PRO A 24 9.81 -6.78 15.18
CA PRO A 24 8.68 -5.94 14.76
C PRO A 24 9.10 -4.55 14.29
N GLN A 25 10.14 -3.95 14.89
CA GLN A 25 10.60 -2.61 14.47
C GLN A 25 11.17 -2.63 13.05
N SER A 26 12.05 -3.58 12.75
CA SER A 26 12.63 -3.75 11.41
C SER A 26 11.57 -4.13 10.37
N PHE A 27 10.67 -5.05 10.72
CA PHE A 27 9.55 -5.43 9.87
C PHE A 27 8.65 -4.23 9.52
N ASN A 28 8.29 -3.42 10.50
CA ASN A 28 7.44 -2.25 10.29
C ASN A 28 8.14 -1.18 9.46
N ALA A 29 9.44 -0.96 9.67
CA ALA A 29 10.24 -0.03 8.87
C ALA A 29 10.26 -0.43 7.38
N LYS A 30 10.60 -1.70 7.09
CA LYS A 30 10.59 -2.24 5.72
C LYS A 30 9.20 -2.27 5.09
N THR A 31 8.16 -2.53 5.87
CA THR A 31 6.76 -2.46 5.40
C THR A 31 6.39 -1.05 4.97
N LYS A 32 6.74 -0.05 5.78
CA LYS A 32 6.49 1.36 5.41
C LYS A 32 7.28 1.75 4.15
N GLU A 33 8.54 1.33 4.05
CA GLU A 33 9.40 1.57 2.89
C GLU A 33 8.78 0.99 1.61
N LEU A 34 8.50 -0.32 1.60
CA LEU A 34 7.92 -1.01 0.45
C LEU A 34 6.58 -0.39 0.04
N LEU A 35 5.66 -0.15 0.97
CA LEU A 35 4.35 0.41 0.64
C LEU A 35 4.44 1.86 0.14
N SER A 36 5.40 2.65 0.62
CA SER A 36 5.61 4.02 0.14
C SER A 36 6.13 4.03 -1.30
N GLU A 37 7.07 3.15 -1.64
CA GLU A 37 7.58 2.99 -3.00
C GLU A 37 6.49 2.52 -3.96
N LEU A 38 5.72 1.50 -3.55
CA LEU A 38 4.61 1.00 -4.35
C LEU A 38 3.51 2.05 -4.51
N ALA A 39 3.18 2.83 -3.48
CA ALA A 39 2.24 3.94 -3.59
C ALA A 39 2.70 4.97 -4.64
N ALA A 40 4.00 5.28 -4.67
CA ALA A 40 4.57 6.18 -5.68
C ALA A 40 4.42 5.66 -7.12
N GLN A 41 4.59 4.35 -7.30
CA GLN A 41 4.41 3.69 -8.58
C GLN A 41 2.93 3.58 -8.96
N ALA A 42 2.03 3.33 -8.00
CA ALA A 42 0.61 3.13 -8.26
C ALA A 42 -0.05 4.40 -8.83
N TYR A 43 0.18 5.59 -8.24
CA TYR A 43 -0.48 6.81 -8.72
C TYR A 43 0.03 7.28 -10.09
N SER A 44 1.23 6.85 -10.49
CA SER A 44 1.84 7.17 -11.79
C SER A 44 1.59 6.09 -12.86
N ASN A 45 1.11 4.91 -12.47
CA ASN A 45 0.81 3.81 -13.38
C ASN A 45 -0.58 3.98 -14.02
N PRO A 46 -0.74 3.86 -15.35
CA PRO A 46 -2.06 3.87 -16.01
C PRO A 46 -3.05 2.81 -15.49
N LYS A 47 -2.55 1.72 -14.92
CA LYS A 47 -3.36 0.68 -14.27
C LYS A 47 -3.77 1.03 -12.84
N MET A 48 -3.16 2.05 -12.24
CA MET A 48 -3.43 2.57 -10.89
C MET A 48 -3.17 1.56 -9.76
N TYR A 49 -2.22 0.65 -9.95
CA TYR A 49 -1.74 -0.25 -8.92
C TYR A 49 -0.24 -0.52 -9.11
N ALA A 50 0.39 -0.97 -8.03
CA ALA A 50 1.74 -1.52 -8.05
C ALA A 50 1.85 -2.65 -7.03
N ALA A 51 2.60 -3.70 -7.38
CA ALA A 51 2.91 -4.82 -6.52
C ALA A 51 4.42 -5.07 -6.55
N GLY A 52 4.97 -5.55 -5.44
CA GLY A 52 6.40 -5.82 -5.35
C GLY A 52 6.77 -6.56 -4.10
N GLU A 53 8.07 -6.80 -3.96
CA GLU A 53 8.66 -7.50 -2.84
C GLU A 53 9.98 -6.87 -2.40
N MET A 54 10.38 -7.14 -1.17
CA MET A 54 11.65 -6.71 -0.60
C MET A 54 12.21 -7.82 0.29
N GLU A 55 13.53 -7.95 0.34
CA GLU A 55 14.19 -8.87 1.26
C GLU A 55 13.92 -8.48 2.71
N LEU A 56 13.49 -9.45 3.53
CA LEU A 56 13.38 -9.34 4.97
C LEU A 56 14.63 -9.99 5.61
N TYR A 57 14.74 -9.99 6.94
CA TYR A 57 15.85 -10.66 7.62
C TYR A 57 15.88 -12.17 7.29
N GLY A 58 17.08 -12.71 7.04
CA GLY A 58 17.29 -14.10 6.67
C GLY A 58 16.95 -14.35 5.20
N SER A 59 16.19 -15.42 4.93
CA SER A 59 15.70 -15.82 3.59
C SER A 59 14.23 -15.45 3.36
N ASN A 60 13.64 -14.66 4.26
CA ASN A 60 12.24 -14.27 4.17
C ASN A 60 12.07 -13.06 3.24
N LYS A 61 10.93 -12.99 2.55
CA LYS A 61 10.56 -11.83 1.73
C LYS A 61 9.31 -11.17 2.27
N LEU A 62 9.28 -9.85 2.15
CA LEU A 62 8.10 -9.03 2.37
C LEU A 62 7.44 -8.76 1.02
N TYR A 63 6.13 -8.94 0.93
CA TYR A 63 5.35 -8.69 -0.29
C TYR A 63 4.35 -7.56 -0.02
N GLY A 64 4.09 -6.74 -1.03
CA GLY A 64 3.19 -5.59 -0.92
C GLY A 64 2.41 -5.32 -2.19
N LEU A 65 1.25 -4.67 -2.03
CA LEU A 65 0.39 -4.17 -3.09
C LEU A 65 -0.19 -2.83 -2.64
N THR A 66 -0.18 -1.84 -3.53
CA THR A 66 -0.95 -0.61 -3.39
C THR A 66 -1.83 -0.41 -4.62
N GLN A 67 -3.01 0.16 -4.43
CA GLN A 67 -3.97 0.37 -5.49
C GLN A 67 -4.78 1.62 -5.22
N CYS A 68 -5.05 2.38 -6.27
CA CYS A 68 -6.03 3.44 -6.27
C CYS A 68 -7.27 3.03 -7.06
N THR A 69 -8.42 3.56 -6.67
CA THR A 69 -9.64 3.42 -7.45
C THR A 69 -9.53 4.28 -8.72
N ARG A 70 -10.10 3.79 -9.82
CA ARG A 70 -9.90 4.38 -11.15
C ARG A 70 -10.68 5.67 -11.39
N ASP A 71 -11.55 6.04 -10.47
CA ASP A 71 -12.30 7.28 -10.50
C ASP A 71 -11.49 8.47 -9.96
N LEU A 72 -10.40 8.22 -9.22
CA LEU A 72 -9.50 9.25 -8.72
C LEU A 72 -8.52 9.73 -9.79
N SER A 73 -8.14 11.01 -9.72
CA SER A 73 -6.96 11.50 -10.44
C SER A 73 -5.67 11.00 -9.78
N SER A 74 -4.55 10.99 -10.52
CA SER A 74 -3.22 10.68 -9.95
C SER A 74 -2.86 11.57 -8.76
N THR A 75 -3.27 12.84 -8.78
CA THR A 75 -3.02 13.78 -7.68
C THR A 75 -3.85 13.43 -6.45
N GLU A 76 -5.12 13.06 -6.62
CA GLU A 76 -5.96 12.62 -5.49
C GLU A 76 -5.49 11.29 -4.93
N CYS A 77 -5.13 10.33 -5.79
CA CYS A 77 -4.57 9.03 -5.41
C CYS A 77 -3.22 9.14 -4.66
N LYS A 78 -2.44 10.20 -4.92
CA LYS A 78 -1.16 10.45 -4.24
C LYS A 78 -1.31 11.01 -2.82
N LYS A 79 -2.43 11.67 -2.51
CA LYS A 79 -2.66 12.30 -1.21
C LYS A 79 -2.84 11.26 -0.11
#